data_AF-A0A6P1A984-F1
#
_entry.id   AF-A0A6P1A984-F1
#
_cell.length_a   1.000
_cell.length_b   1.000
_cell.length_c   1.000
_cell.angle_alpha   90.00
_cell.angle_beta   90.00
_cell.angle_gamma   90.00
#
_symmetry.space_group_name_H-M   'P 1'
#
loop_
_entity.id
_entity.type
_entity.pdbx_description
1 polymer ?
#
loop_
_entity_poly.entity_id
_entity_poly.type
_entity_poly.pdbx_seq_one_letter_code
_entity_poly.pdbx_strand_id
1 'polypeptide(L)'
;MDISQIQLRQDEQIARLEKKFDLLLKELGVEKEIRAKTEYEVILELVPADKKIAVLKAVRLLTDMGLKEAKDLVESTPAVIKRKVSGYEAEKIATKLRNAGATVSIH
;
A
#
# COMPACT_ATOMS: atom_id res chain seq x y z
N MET A 1 -12.23 -47.74 -15.61
CA MET A 1 -11.22 -46.68 -15.51
C MET A 1 -10.79 -46.61 -14.07
N ASP A 2 -9.58 -47.06 -13.76
CA ASP A 2 -9.08 -47.12 -12.38
C ASP A 2 -8.89 -45.71 -11.80
N ILE A 3 -9.19 -45.56 -10.51
CA ILE A 3 -9.11 -44.30 -9.76
C ILE A 3 -7.72 -43.64 -9.93
N SER A 4 -6.67 -44.46 -10.01
CA SER A 4 -5.29 -44.01 -10.25
C SER A 4 -5.09 -43.30 -11.58
N GLN A 5 -5.81 -43.71 -12.64
CA GLN A 5 -5.75 -43.04 -13.96
C GLN A 5 -6.49 -41.70 -13.96
N ILE A 6 -7.48 -41.54 -13.07
CA ILE A 6 -8.21 -40.28 -12.92
C ILE A 6 -7.36 -39.27 -12.12
N GLN A 7 -6.71 -39.71 -11.04
CA GLN A 7 -5.80 -38.87 -10.27
C GLN A 7 -4.62 -38.39 -11.11
N LEU A 8 -3.95 -39.28 -11.86
CA LEU A 8 -2.84 -38.89 -12.73
C LEU A 8 -3.26 -37.82 -13.77
N ARG A 9 -4.47 -37.94 -14.34
CA ARG A 9 -5.00 -36.92 -15.26
C ARG A 9 -5.33 -35.61 -14.55
N GLN A 10 -5.83 -35.65 -13.33
CA GLN A 10 -6.09 -34.44 -12.54
C GLN A 10 -4.78 -33.74 -12.16
N ASP A 11 -3.76 -34.48 -11.74
CA ASP A 11 -2.44 -33.95 -11.41
C ASP A 11 -1.77 -33.30 -12.62
N GLU A 12 -1.86 -33.93 -13.81
CA GLU A 12 -1.39 -33.33 -15.05
C GLU A 12 -2.15 -32.05 -15.42
N GLN A 13 -3.46 -32.01 -15.18
CA GLN A 13 -4.27 -30.81 -15.41
C GLN A 13 -3.89 -29.69 -14.45
N ILE A 14 -3.64 -29.99 -13.18
CA ILE A 14 -3.19 -29.05 -12.16
C ILE A 14 -1.82 -28.49 -12.53
N ALA A 15 -0.85 -29.34 -12.88
CA ALA A 15 0.50 -28.91 -13.28
C ALA A 15 0.49 -28.00 -14.52
N ARG A 16 -0.40 -28.28 -15.50
CA ARG A 16 -0.60 -27.40 -16.65
C ARG A 16 -1.22 -26.07 -16.27
N LEU A 17 -2.15 -26.07 -15.31
CA LEU A 17 -2.81 -24.86 -14.83
C LEU A 17 -1.83 -23.95 -14.08
N GLU A 18 -1.00 -24.52 -13.21
CA GLU A 18 0.06 -23.79 -12.49
C GLU A 18 1.07 -23.18 -13.45
N LYS A 19 1.55 -23.97 -14.43
CA LYS A 19 2.46 -23.46 -15.47
C LYS A 19 1.82 -22.34 -16.30
N LYS A 20 0.53 -22.43 -16.61
CA LYS A 20 -0.20 -21.38 -17.33
C LYS A 20 -0.39 -20.13 -16.47
N PHE A 21 -0.61 -20.30 -15.18
CA PHE A 21 -0.72 -19.21 -14.22
C PHE A 21 0.61 -18.45 -14.09
N ASP A 22 1.73 -19.16 -13.97
CA ASP A 22 3.07 -18.55 -13.95
C ASP A 22 3.39 -17.80 -15.26
N LEU A 23 3.00 -18.37 -16.41
CA LEU A 23 3.17 -17.71 -17.71
C LEU A 23 2.33 -16.43 -17.81
N LEU A 24 1.08 -16.48 -17.34
CA LEU A 24 0.17 -15.34 -17.31
C LEU A 24 0.68 -14.22 -16.41
N LEU A 25 1.19 -14.58 -15.23
CA LEU A 25 1.81 -13.62 -14.31
C LEU A 25 3.00 -12.91 -14.97
N LYS A 26 3.84 -13.66 -15.69
CA LYS A 26 4.97 -13.10 -16.44
C LYS A 26 4.52 -12.17 -17.57
N GLU A 27 3.47 -12.53 -18.30
CA GLU A 27 2.94 -11.74 -19.43
C GLU A 27 2.22 -10.47 -18.97
N LEU A 28 1.60 -10.50 -17.78
CA LEU A 28 0.98 -9.35 -17.13
C LEU A 28 1.98 -8.49 -16.33
N GLY A 29 3.27 -8.88 -16.27
CA GLY A 29 4.29 -8.15 -15.51
C GLY A 29 4.08 -8.18 -14.00
N VAL A 30 3.35 -9.17 -13.49
CA VAL A 30 3.11 -9.37 -12.05
C VAL A 30 4.12 -10.40 -11.57
N GLU A 31 5.30 -9.94 -11.13
CA GLU A 31 6.22 -10.82 -10.43
C GLU A 31 5.61 -11.21 -9.08
N LYS A 32 5.72 -12.50 -8.72
CA LYS A 32 5.39 -13.00 -7.39
C LYS A 32 6.44 -12.44 -6.41
N GLU A 33 6.33 -11.16 -6.09
CA GLU A 33 7.09 -10.54 -5.02
C GLU A 33 6.61 -11.15 -3.70
N ILE A 34 7.28 -12.22 -3.29
CA ILE A 34 7.44 -12.56 -1.87
C ILE A 34 8.44 -11.54 -1.31
N ARG A 35 8.07 -10.25 -1.37
CA ARG A 35 8.64 -9.24 -0.49
C ARG A 35 7.61 -9.03 0.60
N ALA A 36 7.78 -9.80 1.67
CA ALA A 36 7.18 -9.51 2.95
C ALA A 36 7.74 -8.18 3.50
N LYS A 37 7.33 -7.07 2.90
CA LYS A 37 7.08 -5.82 3.61
C LYS A 37 5.59 -5.54 3.42
N THR A 38 4.78 -6.27 4.19
CA THR A 38 3.35 -5.96 4.35
C THR A 38 3.12 -4.68 5.16
N GLU A 39 4.20 -3.99 5.56
CA GLU A 39 4.18 -2.80 6.38
C GLU A 39 4.85 -1.65 5.62
N TYR A 40 4.03 -0.78 5.04
CA TYR A 40 4.47 0.48 4.45
C TYR A 40 4.33 1.62 5.47
N GLU A 41 5.23 2.59 5.39
CA GLU A 41 5.19 3.82 6.18
C GLU A 41 4.88 5.01 5.29
N VAL A 42 3.89 5.82 5.69
CA VAL A 42 3.53 7.07 5.03
C VAL A 42 4.19 8.21 5.78
N ILE A 43 5.16 8.86 5.13
CA ILE A 43 5.95 9.95 5.69
C ILE A 43 5.53 11.26 5.02
N LEU A 44 5.13 12.24 5.82
CA LEU A 44 4.88 13.62 5.43
C LEU A 44 6.23 14.35 5.35
N GLU A 45 6.71 14.62 4.14
CA GLU A 45 8.04 15.25 3.94
C GLU A 45 7.99 16.76 3.99
N LEU A 46 6.96 17.36 3.40
CA LEU A 46 6.85 18.81 3.29
C LEU A 46 5.40 19.23 3.34
N VAL A 47 5.12 20.24 4.14
CA VAL A 47 3.82 20.92 4.15
C VAL A 47 4.01 22.40 3.83
N PRO A 48 3.46 22.89 2.71
CA PRO A 48 3.45 24.32 2.41
C PRO A 48 2.66 25.10 3.47
N ALA A 49 3.18 26.26 3.89
CA ALA A 49 2.55 27.09 4.92
C ALA A 49 1.12 27.53 4.53
N ASP A 50 0.96 27.85 3.25
CA ASP A 50 -0.27 28.21 2.54
C ASP A 50 -1.32 27.08 2.51
N LYS A 51 -0.89 25.82 2.66
CA LYS A 51 -1.78 24.65 2.69
C LYS A 51 -1.82 23.92 4.04
N LYS A 52 -1.16 24.46 5.08
CA LYS A 52 -1.14 23.88 6.44
C LYS A 52 -2.53 23.56 6.97
N ILE A 53 -3.52 24.43 6.79
CA ILE A 53 -4.89 24.20 7.29
C ILE A 53 -5.55 23.01 6.57
N ALA A 54 -5.35 22.88 5.26
CA ALA A 54 -5.90 21.77 4.48
C ALA A 54 -5.26 20.44 4.87
N VAL A 55 -3.92 20.43 5.02
CA VAL A 55 -3.17 19.25 5.45
C VAL A 55 -3.50 18.87 6.89
N LEU A 56 -3.62 19.83 7.81
CA LEU A 56 -4.05 19.60 9.19
C LEU A 56 -5.43 18.92 9.26
N LYS A 57 -6.38 19.38 8.44
CA LYS A 57 -7.70 18.74 8.33
C LYS A 57 -7.58 17.32 7.79
N ALA A 58 -6.77 17.10 6.75
CA ALA A 58 -6.55 15.78 6.18
C ALA A 58 -5.90 14.81 7.18
N VAL A 59 -4.84 15.24 7.88
CA VAL A 59 -4.17 14.45 8.93
C VAL A 59 -5.16 14.09 10.03
N ARG A 60 -5.94 15.06 10.55
CA ARG A 60 -6.98 14.77 11.56
C ARG A 60 -8.00 13.75 11.08
N LEU A 61 -8.47 13.83 9.83
CA LEU A 61 -9.40 12.83 9.28
C LEU A 61 -8.78 11.44 9.07
N LEU A 62 -7.46 11.35 9.00
CA LEU A 62 -6.73 10.10 8.73
C LEU A 62 -6.23 9.40 10.01
N THR A 63 -5.89 10.18 11.02
CA THR A 63 -5.30 9.69 12.28
C THR A 63 -6.18 9.94 13.51
N ASP A 64 -7.25 10.75 13.40
CA ASP A 64 -8.14 11.15 14.50
C ASP A 64 -7.43 11.73 15.73
N MET A 65 -6.20 12.22 15.55
CA MET A 65 -5.38 12.80 16.61
C MET A 65 -5.93 14.15 17.08
N GLY A 66 -5.57 14.54 18.31
CA GLY A 66 -5.96 15.83 18.89
C GLY A 66 -5.44 17.02 18.07
N LEU A 67 -6.11 18.17 18.18
CA LEU A 67 -5.75 19.38 17.42
C LEU A 67 -4.30 19.83 17.67
N LYS A 68 -3.79 19.63 18.89
CA LYS A 68 -2.42 19.96 19.28
C LYS A 68 -1.42 19.02 18.60
N GLU A 69 -1.62 17.70 18.71
CA GLU A 69 -0.75 16.69 18.12
C GLU A 69 -0.71 16.77 16.60
N ALA A 70 -1.86 16.97 15.95
CA ALA A 70 -1.91 17.10 14.49
C ALA A 70 -1.19 18.36 14.00
N LYS A 71 -1.21 19.46 14.78
CA LYS A 71 -0.48 20.67 14.45
C LYS A 71 1.02 20.45 14.60
N ASP A 72 1.45 19.90 15.73
CA ASP A 72 2.86 19.58 15.99
C ASP A 72 3.42 18.64 14.91
N LEU A 73 2.63 17.64 14.49
CA LEU A 73 3.02 16.68 13.45
C LEU A 73 3.15 17.31 12.05
N VAL A 74 2.25 18.23 11.69
CA VAL A 74 2.32 18.97 10.41
C VAL A 74 3.47 19.98 10.39
N GLU A 75 3.90 20.47 11.56
CA GLU A 75 5.05 21.37 11.68
C GLU A 75 6.39 20.63 11.85
N SER A 76 6.36 19.37 12.26
CA SER A 76 7.54 18.53 12.48
C SER A 76 7.96 17.71 11.25
N THR A 77 7.69 18.19 10.04
CA THR A 77 8.12 17.49 8.82
C THR A 77 9.65 17.40 8.73
N PRO A 78 10.25 16.22 8.45
CA PRO A 78 9.58 14.98 8.04
C PRO A 78 8.98 14.18 9.21
N ALA A 79 7.68 13.86 9.11
CA ALA A 79 6.92 13.17 10.17
C ALA A 79 6.16 11.96 9.64
N VAL A 80 6.10 10.88 10.42
CA VAL A 80 5.38 9.66 10.01
C VAL A 80 3.89 9.80 10.36
N ILE A 81 3.02 9.73 9.35
CA ILE A 81 1.56 9.82 9.51
C ILE A 81 0.98 8.49 9.95
N LYS A 82 1.42 7.41 9.31
CA LYS A 82 0.93 6.06 9.59
C LYS A 82 2.00 5.05 9.24
N ARG A 83 2.20 4.09 10.15
CA ARG A 83 3.12 2.96 9.97
C ARG A 83 2.32 1.68 9.77
N LYS A 84 2.96 0.67 9.18
CA LYS A 84 2.39 -0.68 9.04
C LYS A 84 1.09 -0.70 8.25
N VAL A 85 0.95 0.19 7.27
CA VAL A 85 -0.22 0.20 6.38
C VAL A 85 0.04 -0.68 5.17
N SER A 86 -1.02 -1.25 4.59
CA SER A 86 -0.92 -1.95 3.31
C SER A 86 -0.57 -0.96 2.19
N GLY A 87 0.05 -1.42 1.09
CA GLY A 87 0.41 -0.54 -0.03
C GLY A 87 -0.79 0.23 -0.60
N TYR A 88 -1.96 -0.41 -0.65
CA TYR A 88 -3.22 0.23 -1.05
C TYR A 88 -3.64 1.35 -0.10
N GLU A 89 -3.56 1.12 1.22
CA GLU A 89 -3.86 2.16 2.20
C GLU A 89 -2.81 3.27 2.19
N ALA A 90 -1.54 2.94 2.02
CA ALA A 90 -0.44 3.90 1.92
C ALA A 90 -0.67 4.88 0.75
N GLU A 91 -1.00 4.36 -0.43
CA GLU A 91 -1.34 5.20 -1.59
C GLU A 91 -2.60 6.04 -1.37
N LYS A 92 -3.64 5.47 -0.75
CA LYS A 92 -4.88 6.20 -0.46
C LYS A 92 -4.65 7.36 0.50
N ILE A 93 -3.81 7.16 1.52
CA ILE A 93 -3.42 8.19 2.49
C ILE A 93 -2.54 9.23 1.80
N ALA A 94 -1.51 8.80 1.05
CA ALA A 94 -0.62 9.68 0.32
C ALA A 94 -1.38 10.54 -0.70
N THR A 95 -2.34 9.97 -1.43
CA THR A 95 -3.19 10.70 -2.39
C THR A 95 -4.02 11.77 -1.69
N LYS A 96 -4.67 11.44 -0.56
CA LYS A 96 -5.44 12.43 0.22
C LYS A 96 -4.58 13.59 0.71
N LEU A 97 -3.36 13.30 1.16
CA LEU A 97 -2.42 14.31 1.64
C LEU A 97 -1.83 15.15 0.50
N ARG A 98 -1.52 14.53 -0.65
CA ARG A 98 -1.09 15.23 -1.88
C ARG A 98 -2.19 16.14 -2.44
N ASN A 99 -3.45 15.70 -2.39
CA ASN A 99 -4.61 16.54 -2.75
C ASN A 99 -4.78 17.72 -1.79
N ALA A 100 -4.49 17.52 -0.50
CA ALA A 100 -4.40 18.62 0.47
C ALA A 100 -3.17 19.52 0.26
N GLY A 101 -2.22 19.09 -0.60
CA GLY A 101 -1.05 19.83 -1.02
C GLY A 101 0.21 19.60 -0.20
N ALA A 102 0.29 18.49 0.54
CA ALA A 102 1.51 18.03 1.17
C ALA A 102 2.34 17.13 0.24
N THR A 103 3.65 17.10 0.46
CA THR A 103 4.54 16.11 -0.14
C THR A 103 4.63 14.90 0.77
N VAL A 104 4.39 13.72 0.21
CA VAL A 104 4.34 12.45 0.94
C VAL A 104 5.16 11.39 0.22
N SER A 105 6.00 10.71 0.99
CA SER A 105 6.79 9.55 0.58
C SER A 105 6.28 8.29 1.27
N ILE A 106 6.36 7.18 0.54
CA ILE A 106 5.98 5.85 1.01
C ILE A 106 7.26 5.01 1.08
N HIS A 107 7.52 4.35 2.21
CA HIS A 107 8.72 3.53 2.47
C HIS A 107 8.38 2.13 3.02
#